data_AF-X0ZMU1-F1
#
_entry.id   AF-X0ZMU1-F1
#
_cell.length_a   1.000
_cell.length_b   1.000
_cell.length_c   1.000
_cell.angle_alpha   90.00
_cell.angle_beta   90.00
_cell.angle_gamma   90.00
#
_symmetry.space_group_name_H-M   'P 1'
#
loop_
_entity.id
_entity.type
_entity.pdbx_description
1 polymer ?
#
loop_
_entity_poly.entity_id
_entity_poly.type
_entity_poly.pdbx_seq_one_letter_code
_entity_poly.pdbx_strand_id
1 'polypeptide(L)'
;ITDFGIGNGISIIIFGGIIARIPSQIVQTFKLLQVGEIGILPLTSLLLISVVVIGGVIAIQKGQRRIPVQYAKRVIGRRMYGGQGTHIPLRVNQAGVIPIIFASAILLFPATIAQFFQNLAFMKSMSEALSPGQPLYLILYAVLIIVFTYFYTAITFNPANMADNMKKYGGFIPGIRPGKNTTVYIDHIMTRITLSGALFLAVIAILAIS
;
A
#
# COMPACT_ATOMS: atom_id res chain seq x y z
N ILE A 1 7.22 -23.33 0.46
CA ILE A 1 7.05 -22.06 -0.30
C ILE A 1 7.86 -20.91 0.33
N THR A 2 8.05 -20.84 1.66
CA THR A 2 8.79 -19.73 2.29
C THR A 2 10.32 -19.91 2.31
N ASP A 3 10.84 -21.13 2.38
CA ASP A 3 12.30 -21.36 2.49
C ASP A 3 13.02 -21.55 1.13
N PHE A 4 12.28 -21.79 0.05
CA PHE A 4 12.82 -21.97 -1.32
C PHE A 4 11.98 -21.29 -2.41
N GLY A 5 10.98 -20.46 -2.04
CA GLY A 5 10.07 -19.83 -3.01
C GLY A 5 10.37 -18.35 -3.26
N ILE A 6 9.88 -17.83 -4.39
CA ILE A 6 10.07 -16.44 -4.81
C ILE A 6 9.00 -15.56 -4.14
N GLY A 7 9.37 -14.80 -3.10
CA GLY A 7 8.50 -13.79 -2.47
C GLY A 7 7.91 -14.19 -1.11
N ASN A 8 6.96 -13.39 -0.59
CA ASN A 8 6.29 -13.68 0.69
C ASN A 8 5.19 -14.73 0.47
N GLY A 9 5.32 -15.91 1.10
CA GLY A 9 4.44 -17.06 0.87
C GLY A 9 2.94 -16.78 1.08
N ILE A 10 2.58 -15.92 2.04
CA ILE A 10 1.19 -15.52 2.29
C ILE A 10 0.64 -14.72 1.10
N SER A 11 1.44 -13.80 0.56
CA SER A 11 1.04 -12.98 -0.60
C SER A 11 0.83 -13.82 -1.86
N ILE A 12 1.64 -14.86 -2.06
CA ILE A 12 1.49 -15.76 -3.22
C ILE A 12 0.20 -16.57 -3.15
N ILE A 13 -0.19 -17.04 -1.96
CA ILE A 13 -1.44 -17.78 -1.75
C ILE A 13 -2.64 -16.87 -2.06
N ILE A 14 -2.65 -15.66 -1.52
CA ILE A 14 -3.73 -14.68 -1.76
C ILE A 14 -3.79 -14.34 -3.26
N PHE A 15 -2.63 -14.07 -3.87
CA PHE A 15 -2.54 -13.75 -5.30
C PHE A 15 -3.07 -14.88 -6.18
N GLY A 16 -2.67 -16.13 -5.92
CA GLY A 16 -3.17 -17.30 -6.64
C GLY A 16 -4.68 -17.46 -6.49
N GLY A 17 -5.23 -17.22 -5.29
CA GLY A 17 -6.66 -17.27 -5.03
C GLY A 17 -7.46 -16.20 -5.79
N ILE A 18 -6.91 -14.99 -5.95
CA ILE A 18 -7.53 -13.92 -6.73
C ILE A 18 -7.48 -14.25 -8.22
N ILE A 19 -6.30 -14.63 -8.73
CA ILE A 19 -6.12 -14.91 -10.17
C ILE A 19 -6.94 -16.11 -10.63
N ALA A 20 -7.09 -17.14 -9.81
CA ALA A 20 -7.90 -18.32 -10.17
C ALA A 20 -9.36 -17.98 -10.49
N ARG A 21 -9.88 -16.84 -10.01
CA ARG A 21 -11.26 -16.38 -10.27
C ARG A 21 -11.39 -15.53 -11.54
N ILE A 22 -10.29 -14.99 -12.06
CA ILE A 22 -10.32 -14.11 -13.23
C ILE A 22 -10.84 -14.84 -14.49
N PRO A 23 -10.38 -16.07 -14.83
CA PRO A 23 -10.86 -16.75 -16.03
C PRO A 23 -12.38 -16.99 -16.03
N SER A 24 -12.95 -17.39 -14.88
CA SER A 24 -14.39 -17.64 -14.77
C SER A 24 -15.20 -16.34 -14.88
N GLN A 25 -14.71 -15.24 -14.29
CA GLN A 25 -15.32 -13.92 -14.42
C GLN A 25 -15.32 -13.41 -15.86
N ILE A 26 -14.23 -13.64 -16.61
CA ILE A 26 -14.15 -13.27 -18.04
C ILE A 26 -15.20 -14.05 -18.83
N VAL A 27 -15.28 -15.37 -18.65
CA VAL A 27 -16.26 -16.21 -19.36
C VAL A 27 -17.69 -15.81 -19.03
N GLN A 28 -18.00 -15.50 -17.77
CA GLN A 28 -19.33 -14.99 -17.39
C GLN A 28 -19.64 -13.65 -18.06
N THR A 29 -18.69 -12.72 -18.06
CA THR A 29 -18.87 -11.41 -18.70
C THR A 29 -19.13 -11.55 -20.20
N PHE A 30 -18.43 -12.44 -20.89
CA PHE A 30 -18.68 -12.73 -22.31
C PHE A 30 -20.06 -13.35 -22.55
N LYS A 31 -20.54 -14.24 -21.67
CA LYS A 31 -21.90 -14.79 -21.76
C LYS A 31 -22.96 -13.70 -21.58
N LEU A 32 -22.79 -12.81 -20.61
CA LEU A 32 -23.71 -11.70 -20.35
C LEU A 32 -23.73 -10.71 -21.53
N LEU A 33 -22.59 -10.53 -22.22
CA LEU A 33 -22.51 -9.76 -23.46
C LEU A 33 -23.27 -10.44 -24.61
N GLN A 34 -23.13 -11.75 -24.76
CA GLN A 34 -23.81 -12.54 -25.81
C GLN A 34 -25.33 -12.57 -25.64
N VAL A 35 -25.81 -12.62 -24.39
CA VAL A 35 -27.23 -12.60 -24.04
C VAL A 35 -27.81 -11.17 -24.12
N GLY A 36 -26.96 -10.14 -24.28
CA GLY A 36 -27.37 -8.75 -24.43
C GLY A 36 -27.74 -8.06 -23.11
N GLU A 37 -27.50 -8.70 -21.96
CA GLU A 37 -27.74 -8.11 -20.63
C GLU A 37 -26.74 -6.99 -20.31
N ILE A 38 -25.55 -7.02 -20.92
CA ILE A 38 -24.53 -5.98 -20.76
C ILE A 38 -24.25 -5.35 -22.13
N GLY A 39 -24.42 -4.03 -22.21
CA GLY A 39 -24.02 -3.25 -23.38
C GLY A 39 -22.50 -3.17 -23.56
N ILE A 40 -22.06 -2.84 -24.78
CA ILE A 40 -20.63 -2.62 -25.10
C ILE A 40 -20.06 -1.43 -24.30
N LEU A 41 -20.90 -0.45 -23.95
CA LEU A 41 -20.52 0.73 -23.17
C LEU A 41 -20.05 0.38 -21.74
N PRO A 42 -20.81 -0.34 -20.88
CA PRO A 42 -20.34 -0.79 -19.57
C PRO A 42 -19.04 -1.60 -19.62
N LEU A 43 -18.90 -2.50 -20.60
CA LEU A 43 -17.72 -3.34 -20.74
C LEU A 43 -16.46 -2.50 -21.04
N THR A 44 -16.58 -1.56 -21.98
CA THR A 44 -15.46 -0.68 -22.34
C THR A 44 -15.10 0.28 -21.21
N SER A 45 -16.09 0.80 -20.45
CA SER A 45 -15.81 1.60 -19.26
C SER A 45 -15.10 0.81 -18.16
N LEU A 46 -15.48 -0.45 -17.92
CA LEU A 46 -14.85 -1.31 -16.92
C LEU A 46 -13.38 -1.58 -17.27
N LEU A 47 -13.11 -1.88 -18.54
CA LEU A 47 -11.73 -2.07 -19.05
C LEU A 47 -10.90 -0.80 -18.89
N LEU A 48 -11.46 0.36 -19.24
CA LEU A 48 -10.77 1.64 -19.11
C LEU A 48 -10.42 1.94 -17.64
N ILE A 49 -11.38 1.80 -16.73
CA ILE A 49 -11.17 1.99 -15.29
C ILE A 49 -10.10 1.03 -14.76
N SER A 50 -10.14 -0.24 -15.16
CA SER A 50 -9.15 -1.25 -14.75
C SER A 50 -7.73 -0.83 -15.15
N VAL A 51 -7.54 -0.35 -16.38
CA VAL A 51 -6.23 0.13 -16.86
C VAL A 51 -5.77 1.35 -16.08
N VAL A 52 -6.67 2.31 -15.82
CA VAL A 52 -6.36 3.52 -15.04
C VAL A 52 -5.96 3.17 -13.61
N VAL A 53 -6.68 2.27 -12.96
CA VAL A 53 -6.37 1.82 -11.60
C VAL A 53 -5.01 1.12 -11.56
N ILE A 54 -4.74 0.19 -12.47
CA ILE A 54 -3.44 -0.51 -12.56
C ILE A 54 -2.30 0.50 -12.78
N GLY A 55 -2.48 1.45 -13.72
CA GLY A 55 -1.51 2.51 -13.98
C GLY A 55 -1.25 3.38 -12.75
N GLY A 56 -2.31 3.75 -12.03
CA GLY A 56 -2.24 4.50 -10.78
C GLY A 56 -1.46 3.75 -9.69
N VAL A 57 -1.75 2.46 -9.48
CA VAL A 57 -1.01 1.61 -8.53
C VAL A 57 0.46 1.54 -8.91
N ILE A 58 0.79 1.33 -10.18
CA ILE A 58 2.20 1.28 -10.61
C ILE A 58 2.91 2.62 -10.37
N ALA A 59 2.24 3.74 -10.65
CA ALA A 59 2.79 5.08 -10.45
C ALA A 59 3.10 5.35 -8.97
N ILE A 60 2.19 5.03 -8.05
CA ILE A 60 2.41 5.22 -6.61
C ILE A 60 3.49 4.27 -6.07
N GLN A 61 3.51 3.01 -6.55
CA GLN A 61 4.44 1.99 -6.09
C GLN A 61 5.89 2.31 -6.52
N LYS A 62 6.06 2.89 -7.71
CA LYS A 62 7.36 3.39 -8.21
C LYS A 62 7.70 4.79 -7.70
N GLY A 63 6.72 5.52 -7.17
CA GLY A 63 6.89 6.83 -6.57
C GLY A 63 7.86 6.77 -5.41
N GLN A 64 8.92 7.57 -5.47
CA GLN A 64 9.88 7.71 -4.38
C GLN A 64 10.38 9.15 -4.27
N ARG A 65 10.47 9.66 -3.04
CA ARG A 65 11.15 10.90 -2.73
C ARG A 65 12.62 10.62 -2.51
N ARG A 66 13.48 11.23 -3.31
CA ARG A 66 14.94 11.10 -3.21
C ARG A 66 15.47 12.18 -2.26
N ILE A 67 16.03 11.77 -1.13
CA ILE A 67 16.72 12.70 -0.22
C ILE A 67 18.21 12.71 -0.59
N PRO A 68 18.79 13.85 -0.99
CA PRO A 68 20.21 13.92 -1.32
C PRO A 68 21.05 13.73 -0.06
N VAL A 69 22.09 12.90 -0.16
CA VAL A 69 23.04 12.64 0.91
C VAL A 69 24.45 12.76 0.38
N GLN A 70 25.35 13.20 1.24
CA GLN A 70 26.77 13.29 0.95
C GLN A 70 27.53 12.41 1.93
N TYR A 71 28.44 11.62 1.42
CA TYR A 71 29.36 10.83 2.23
C TYR A 71 30.69 11.56 2.34
N ALA A 72 31.22 11.61 3.55
CA ALA A 72 32.50 12.25 3.83
C ALA A 72 33.59 11.67 2.91
N LYS A 73 34.38 12.57 2.32
CA LYS A 73 35.51 12.20 1.48
C LYS A 73 36.60 11.59 2.36
N ARG A 74 37.17 10.46 1.94
CA ARG A 74 38.35 9.89 2.62
C ARG A 74 39.58 10.42 1.90
N VAL A 75 40.40 11.20 2.60
CA VAL A 75 41.70 11.63 2.07
C VAL A 75 42.67 10.46 2.24
N ILE A 76 43.17 9.92 1.12
CA ILE A 76 44.23 8.89 1.13
C ILE A 76 45.43 9.50 0.39
N GLY A 77 46.50 9.79 1.13
CA GLY A 77 47.68 10.47 0.59
C GLY A 77 47.41 11.94 0.21
N ARG A 78 47.82 12.36 -1.00
CA ARG A 78 47.59 13.73 -1.54
C ARG A 78 46.38 13.83 -2.46
N ARG A 79 45.65 12.73 -2.70
CA ARG A 79 44.49 12.69 -3.60
C ARG A 79 43.20 12.54 -2.81
N MET A 80 42.24 13.42 -3.12
CA MET A 80 40.92 13.38 -2.52
C MET A 80 40.08 12.34 -3.26
N TYR A 81 39.82 11.20 -2.63
CA TYR A 81 38.93 10.17 -3.18
C TYR A 81 37.54 10.29 -2.56
N GLY A 82 36.51 10.24 -3.42
CA GLY A 82 35.12 10.22 -3.00
C GLY A 82 34.45 11.60 -2.87
N GLY A 83 33.18 11.56 -2.45
CA GLY A 83 32.28 12.71 -2.39
C GLY A 83 31.30 12.82 -3.55
N GLN A 84 30.96 11.70 -4.20
CA GLN A 84 29.82 11.68 -5.09
C GLN A 84 28.54 11.79 -4.25
N GLY A 85 27.73 12.81 -4.51
CA GLY A 85 26.40 12.91 -3.91
C GLY A 85 25.59 11.69 -4.30
N THR A 86 24.98 11.03 -3.33
CA THR A 86 24.02 9.96 -3.58
C THR A 86 22.65 10.38 -3.05
N HIS A 87 21.67 9.47 -3.09
CA HIS A 87 20.36 9.74 -2.51
C HIS A 87 19.85 8.54 -1.72
N ILE A 88 19.05 8.81 -0.70
CA ILE A 88 18.24 7.80 -0.03
C ILE A 88 16.84 7.85 -0.65
N PRO A 89 16.39 6.75 -1.29
CA PRO A 89 15.04 6.66 -1.81
C PRO A 89 14.04 6.36 -0.68
N LEU A 90 13.09 7.25 -0.45
CA LEU A 90 11.92 6.99 0.41
C LEU A 90 10.72 6.73 -0.49
N ARG A 91 10.20 5.49 -0.48
CA ARG A 91 9.05 5.11 -1.31
C ARG A 91 7.77 5.75 -0.78
N VAL A 92 6.85 6.06 -1.69
CA VAL A 92 5.53 6.62 -1.33
C VAL A 92 4.69 5.59 -0.59
N ASN A 93 4.71 4.34 -1.04
CA ASN A 93 4.11 3.22 -0.36
C ASN A 93 5.20 2.27 0.18
N GLN A 94 5.59 2.46 1.45
CA GLN A 94 6.48 1.52 2.14
C GLN A 94 5.76 0.27 2.63
N ALA A 95 4.46 0.37 2.88
CA ALA A 95 3.67 -0.70 3.48
C ALA A 95 3.24 -1.78 2.47
N GLY A 96 3.29 -1.48 1.18
CA GLY A 96 2.86 -2.40 0.12
C GLY A 96 1.37 -2.65 0.18
N VAL A 97 0.98 -3.93 0.08
CA VAL A 97 -0.43 -4.38 0.04
C VAL A 97 -0.96 -4.78 1.43
N ILE A 98 -0.08 -4.90 2.43
CA ILE A 98 -0.40 -5.45 3.75
C ILE A 98 -1.51 -4.66 4.47
N PRO A 99 -1.52 -3.31 4.50
CA PRO A 99 -2.59 -2.55 5.14
C PRO A 99 -3.99 -2.86 4.61
N ILE A 100 -4.11 -3.08 3.29
CA ILE A 100 -5.37 -3.39 2.62
C ILE A 100 -5.89 -4.75 3.08
N ILE A 101 -4.99 -5.73 3.23
CA ILE A 101 -5.31 -7.09 3.69
C ILE A 101 -5.75 -7.07 5.16
N PHE A 102 -5.08 -6.31 6.03
CA PHE A 102 -5.50 -6.21 7.43
C PHE A 102 -6.83 -5.50 7.59
N ALA A 103 -7.06 -4.42 6.83
CA ALA A 103 -8.33 -3.72 6.84
C ALA A 103 -9.49 -4.64 6.39
N SER A 104 -9.29 -5.45 5.34
CA SER A 104 -10.34 -6.37 4.88
C SER A 104 -10.58 -7.51 5.86
N ALA A 105 -9.53 -8.08 6.45
CA ALA A 105 -9.67 -9.15 7.46
C ALA A 105 -10.43 -8.68 8.71
N ILE A 106 -10.16 -7.46 9.18
CA ILE A 106 -10.83 -6.87 10.36
C ILE A 106 -12.30 -6.61 10.10
N LEU A 107 -12.69 -6.17 8.89
CA LEU A 107 -14.10 -5.96 8.55
C LEU A 107 -14.84 -7.26 8.27
N LEU A 108 -14.17 -8.25 7.66
CA LEU A 108 -14.77 -9.55 7.37
C LEU A 108 -15.10 -10.34 8.64
N PHE A 109 -14.30 -10.21 9.69
CA PHE A 109 -14.49 -10.95 10.94
C PHE A 109 -15.88 -10.73 11.60
N PRO A 110 -16.28 -9.50 11.96
CA PRO A 110 -17.60 -9.25 12.54
C PRO A 110 -18.74 -9.52 11.56
N ALA A 111 -18.55 -9.25 10.26
CA ALA A 111 -19.55 -9.54 9.23
C ALA A 111 -19.86 -11.05 9.15
N THR A 112 -18.81 -11.88 9.22
CA THR A 112 -18.93 -13.34 9.21
C THR A 112 -19.66 -13.86 10.45
N ILE A 113 -19.34 -13.33 11.64
CA ILE A 113 -20.06 -13.69 12.87
C ILE A 113 -21.54 -13.30 12.77
N ALA A 114 -21.82 -12.09 12.30
CA ALA A 114 -23.18 -11.59 12.17
C ALA A 114 -24.05 -12.43 11.21
N GLN A 115 -23.45 -13.06 10.20
CA GLN A 115 -24.13 -14.01 9.30
C GLN A 115 -24.60 -15.29 10.00
N PHE A 116 -23.95 -15.73 11.08
CA PHE A 116 -24.41 -16.90 11.85
C PHE A 116 -25.58 -16.57 12.80
N PHE A 117 -25.78 -15.31 13.15
CA PHE A 117 -26.80 -14.85 14.09
C PHE A 117 -27.88 -13.97 13.43
N GLN A 118 -28.29 -14.32 12.20
CA GLN A 118 -29.30 -13.58 11.44
C GLN A 118 -30.69 -13.50 12.10
N ASN A 119 -30.95 -14.35 13.10
CA ASN A 119 -32.21 -14.36 13.85
C ASN A 119 -32.36 -13.13 14.78
N LEU A 120 -31.27 -12.44 15.11
CA LEU A 120 -31.29 -11.22 15.91
C LEU A 120 -31.33 -10.00 14.97
N ALA A 121 -32.37 -9.17 15.08
CA ALA A 121 -32.54 -7.98 14.23
C ALA A 121 -31.31 -7.05 14.23
N PHE A 122 -30.68 -6.86 15.40
CA PHE A 122 -29.45 -6.08 15.52
C PHE A 122 -28.28 -6.69 14.73
N MET A 123 -28.07 -8.00 14.82
CA MET A 123 -26.99 -8.69 14.11
C MET A 123 -27.23 -8.68 12.60
N LYS A 124 -28.49 -8.80 12.16
CA LYS A 124 -28.86 -8.66 10.76
C LYS A 124 -28.55 -7.26 10.22
N SER A 125 -28.99 -6.20 10.91
CA SER A 125 -28.70 -4.82 10.51
C SER A 125 -27.20 -4.51 10.50
N MET A 126 -26.45 -5.08 11.44
CA MET A 126 -24.99 -4.94 11.48
C MET A 126 -24.30 -5.67 10.31
N SER A 127 -24.76 -6.89 9.97
CA SER A 127 -24.25 -7.65 8.81
C SER A 127 -24.53 -6.92 7.50
N GLU A 128 -25.74 -6.38 7.35
CA GLU A 128 -26.13 -5.59 6.18
C GLU A 128 -25.26 -4.34 6.07
N ALA A 129 -25.08 -3.57 7.17
CA ALA A 129 -24.28 -2.35 7.15
C ALA A 129 -22.78 -2.57 6.92
N LEU A 130 -22.24 -3.75 7.29
CA LEU A 130 -20.86 -4.18 7.05
C LEU A 130 -20.69 -4.98 5.76
N SER A 131 -21.70 -5.03 4.90
CA SER A 131 -21.58 -5.68 3.60
C SER A 131 -20.82 -4.80 2.61
N PRO A 132 -19.99 -5.39 1.72
CA PRO A 132 -19.32 -4.65 0.65
C PRO A 132 -20.33 -3.85 -0.19
N GLY A 133 -19.98 -2.61 -0.53
CA GLY A 133 -20.84 -1.69 -1.29
C GLY A 133 -21.70 -0.76 -0.43
N GLN A 134 -21.82 -1.00 0.88
CA GLN A 134 -22.52 -0.08 1.77
C GLN A 134 -21.65 1.12 2.16
N PRO A 135 -22.22 2.33 2.32
CA PRO A 135 -21.45 3.52 2.70
C PRO A 135 -20.66 3.37 4.00
N LEU A 136 -21.25 2.70 5.01
CA LEU A 136 -20.57 2.46 6.29
C LEU A 136 -19.32 1.59 6.11
N TYR A 137 -19.44 0.51 5.34
CA TYR A 137 -18.31 -0.36 5.01
C TYR A 137 -17.20 0.42 4.30
N LEU A 138 -17.53 1.22 3.29
CA LEU A 138 -16.55 2.01 2.53
C LEU A 138 -15.79 3.01 3.42
N ILE A 139 -16.50 3.71 4.30
CA ILE A 139 -15.89 4.68 5.22
C ILE A 139 -14.97 3.96 6.21
N LEU A 140 -15.45 2.90 6.86
CA LEU A 140 -14.64 2.12 7.80
C LEU A 140 -13.41 1.52 7.13
N TYR A 141 -13.58 1.01 5.91
CA TYR A 141 -12.49 0.42 5.14
C TYR A 141 -11.41 1.45 4.79
N ALA A 142 -11.82 2.64 4.34
CA ALA A 142 -10.91 3.74 4.05
C ALA A 142 -10.11 4.19 5.29
N VAL A 143 -10.80 4.35 6.42
CA VAL A 143 -10.17 4.74 7.69
C VAL A 143 -9.18 3.67 8.15
N LEU A 144 -9.58 2.40 8.12
CA LEU A 144 -8.71 1.28 8.50
C LEU A 144 -7.47 1.21 7.60
N ILE A 145 -7.62 1.37 6.28
CA ILE A 145 -6.48 1.42 5.36
C ILE A 145 -5.51 2.52 5.78
N ILE A 146 -5.99 3.74 6.02
CA ILE A 146 -5.13 4.86 6.41
C ILE A 146 -4.39 4.54 7.72
N VAL A 147 -5.11 4.09 8.74
CA VAL A 147 -4.54 3.75 10.05
C VAL A 147 -3.49 2.64 9.92
N PHE A 148 -3.79 1.55 9.20
CA PHE A 148 -2.86 0.45 9.03
C PHE A 148 -1.65 0.82 8.17
N THR A 149 -1.81 1.69 7.17
CA THR A 149 -0.67 2.19 6.38
C THR A 149 0.29 2.97 7.26
N TYR A 150 -0.21 3.83 8.16
CA TYR A 150 0.62 4.52 9.13
C TYR A 150 1.27 3.58 10.13
N PHE A 151 0.48 2.71 10.74
CA PHE A 151 0.94 1.74 11.74
C PHE A 151 2.04 0.83 11.18
N TYR A 152 1.81 0.24 10.01
CA TYR A 152 2.78 -0.64 9.38
C TYR A 152 4.04 0.11 8.95
N THR A 153 3.91 1.32 8.41
CA THR A 153 5.08 2.13 8.05
C THR A 153 5.92 2.48 9.28
N ALA A 154 5.29 2.84 10.41
CA ALA A 154 6.01 3.19 11.64
C ALA A 154 6.76 1.98 12.25
N ILE A 155 6.21 0.76 12.14
CA ILE A 155 6.87 -0.46 12.65
C ILE A 155 8.04 -0.87 11.76
N THR A 156 7.84 -0.82 10.43
CA THR A 156 8.83 -1.33 9.49
C THR A 156 9.95 -0.34 9.19
N PHE A 157 9.66 0.96 9.24
CA PHE A 157 10.60 2.01 8.92
C PHE A 157 11.03 2.74 10.19
N ASN A 158 12.30 2.57 10.58
CA ASN A 158 12.87 3.24 11.75
C ASN A 158 13.83 4.38 11.30
N PRO A 159 13.41 5.65 11.37
CA PRO A 159 14.24 6.79 10.97
C PRO A 159 15.49 6.97 11.83
N ALA A 160 15.46 6.53 13.11
CA ALA A 160 16.59 6.64 14.02
C ALA A 160 17.72 5.70 13.59
N ASN A 161 17.39 4.43 13.32
CA ASN A 161 18.35 3.45 12.80
C ASN A 161 18.95 3.89 11.46
N MET A 162 18.13 4.48 10.58
CA MET A 162 18.63 5.00 9.30
C MET A 162 19.61 6.16 9.50
N ALA A 163 19.29 7.12 10.36
CA ALA A 163 20.15 8.25 10.68
C ALA A 163 21.48 7.81 11.34
N ASP A 164 21.42 6.84 12.25
CA ASP A 164 22.62 6.29 12.90
C ASP A 164 23.50 5.53 11.92
N ASN A 165 22.90 4.74 11.01
CA ASN A 165 23.66 4.07 9.95
C ASN A 165 24.32 5.10 9.02
N MET A 166 23.59 6.15 8.61
CA MET A 166 24.19 7.25 7.83
C MET A 166 25.40 7.84 8.55
N LYS A 167 25.24 8.18 9.83
CA LYS A 167 26.33 8.75 10.65
C LYS A 167 27.52 7.80 10.74
N LYS A 168 27.30 6.50 10.96
CA LYS A 168 28.35 5.47 11.02
C LYS A 168 29.15 5.37 9.73
N TYR A 169 28.50 5.49 8.57
CA TYR A 169 29.17 5.48 7.26
C TYR A 169 29.71 6.86 6.82
N GLY A 170 29.70 7.87 7.70
CA GLY A 170 30.14 9.22 7.37
C GLY A 170 29.21 9.96 6.41
N GLY A 171 27.98 9.50 6.26
CA GLY A 171 26.92 10.11 5.47
C GLY A 171 26.17 11.20 6.25
N PHE A 172 25.83 12.28 5.57
CA PHE A 172 25.02 13.37 6.12
C PHE A 172 24.11 13.98 5.06
N ILE A 173 23.03 14.61 5.51
CA ILE A 173 22.15 15.41 4.65
C ILE A 173 22.70 16.84 4.65
N PRO A 174 23.01 17.45 3.49
CA PRO A 174 23.46 18.82 3.43
C PRO A 174 22.50 19.77 4.15
N GLY A 175 23.04 20.61 5.04
CA GLY A 175 22.24 21.56 5.83
C GLY A 175 21.65 21.00 7.14
N ILE A 176 21.79 19.71 7.45
CA ILE A 176 21.25 19.09 8.66
C ILE A 176 22.35 18.41 9.46
N ARG A 177 22.46 18.75 10.75
CA ARG A 177 23.44 18.15 11.65
C ARG A 177 23.16 16.65 11.84
N PRO A 178 24.16 15.76 11.65
CA PRO A 178 23.97 14.31 11.80
C PRO A 178 23.47 13.88 13.19
N GLY A 179 22.62 12.86 13.23
CA GLY A 179 22.04 12.31 14.46
C GLY A 179 20.56 12.67 14.61
N LYS A 180 20.15 13.14 15.78
CA LYS A 180 18.73 13.39 16.12
C LYS A 180 18.02 14.32 15.12
N ASN A 181 18.70 15.36 14.62
CA ASN A 181 18.10 16.26 13.64
C ASN A 181 17.85 15.58 12.29
N THR A 182 18.72 14.65 11.87
CA THR A 182 18.51 13.81 10.69
C THR A 182 17.31 12.89 10.87
N THR A 183 17.17 12.27 12.05
CA THR A 183 16.01 11.43 12.40
C THR A 183 14.70 12.19 12.27
N VAL A 184 14.60 13.36 12.91
CA VAL A 184 13.38 14.21 12.86
C VAL A 184 13.07 14.64 11.43
N TYR A 185 14.08 14.98 10.64
CA TYR A 185 13.89 15.38 9.24
C TYR A 185 13.35 14.23 8.37
N ILE A 186 13.93 13.04 8.49
CA ILE A 186 13.48 11.86 7.74
C ILE A 186 12.06 11.49 8.18
N ASP A 187 11.78 11.50 9.48
CA ASP A 187 10.46 11.21 10.04
C ASP A 187 9.39 12.17 9.50
N HIS A 188 9.62 13.48 9.58
CA HIS A 188 8.68 14.49 9.06
C HIS A 188 8.38 14.33 7.56
N ILE A 189 9.39 13.95 6.78
CA ILE A 189 9.22 13.64 5.36
C ILE A 189 8.39 12.37 5.18
N MET A 190 8.70 11.31 5.92
CA MET A 190 8.00 10.03 5.85
C MET A 190 6.53 10.20 6.19
N THR A 191 6.18 10.86 7.29
CA THR A 191 4.78 11.06 7.71
C THR A 191 3.93 11.74 6.62
N ARG A 192 4.49 12.73 5.91
CA ARG A 192 3.81 13.44 4.81
C ARG A 192 3.68 12.60 3.55
N ILE A 193 4.73 11.85 3.21
CA ILE A 193 4.71 10.94 2.07
C ILE A 193 3.67 9.83 2.31
N THR A 194 3.72 9.22 3.49
CA THR A 194 2.80 8.16 3.91
C THR A 194 1.35 8.64 3.86
N LEU A 195 1.06 9.90 4.20
CA LEU A 195 -0.28 10.48 4.07
C LEU A 195 -0.81 10.36 2.64
N SER A 196 0.00 10.82 1.67
CA SER A 196 -0.38 10.79 0.26
C SER A 196 -0.53 9.36 -0.27
N GLY A 197 0.34 8.44 0.16
CA GLY A 197 0.22 7.02 -0.18
C GLY A 197 -1.03 6.37 0.42
N ALA A 198 -1.31 6.64 1.69
CA ALA A 198 -2.45 6.09 2.42
C ALA A 198 -3.79 6.54 1.81
N LEU A 199 -3.94 7.83 1.53
CA LEU A 199 -5.13 8.38 0.87
C LEU A 199 -5.35 7.76 -0.51
N PHE A 200 -4.28 7.64 -1.29
CA PHE A 200 -4.35 7.04 -2.62
C PHE A 200 -4.77 5.57 -2.57
N LEU A 201 -4.19 4.78 -1.65
CA LEU A 201 -4.59 3.39 -1.44
C LEU A 201 -6.06 3.28 -1.01
N ALA A 202 -6.52 4.15 -0.12
CA ALA A 202 -7.92 4.16 0.30
C ALA A 202 -8.88 4.47 -0.87
N VAL A 203 -8.55 5.46 -1.71
CA VAL A 203 -9.37 5.80 -2.89
C VAL A 203 -9.44 4.63 -3.87
N ILE A 204 -8.32 3.99 -4.18
CA ILE A 204 -8.30 2.82 -5.07
C ILE A 204 -9.10 1.66 -4.47
N ALA A 205 -8.96 1.43 -3.18
CA ALA A 205 -9.65 0.33 -2.52
C ALA A 205 -11.17 0.54 -2.50
N ILE A 206 -11.64 1.79 -2.35
CA ILE A 206 -13.06 2.15 -2.49
C ILE A 206 -13.52 1.94 -3.94
N LEU A 207 -12.78 2.47 -4.92
CA LEU A 207 -13.11 2.35 -6.34
C LEU A 207 -13.16 0.90 -6.84
N ALA A 208 -12.37 0.01 -6.22
CA ALA A 208 -12.38 -1.41 -6.56
C ALA A 208 -13.60 -2.17 -6.01
N ILE A 209 -14.31 -1.61 -5.02
CA ILE A 209 -15.44 -2.24 -4.33
C ILE A 209 -16.78 -1.65 -4.76
N SER A 210 -16.79 -0.37 -5.14
CA SER A 210 -17.95 0.33 -5.71
C SER A 210 -18.24 -0.09 -7.14
#